data_AF-A0A932LF42-F1
#
_entry.id   AF-A0A932LF42-F1
#
_cell.length_a   1.000
_cell.length_b   1.000
_cell.length_c   1.000
_cell.angle_alpha   90.00
_cell.angle_beta   90.00
_cell.angle_gamma   90.00
#
_symmetry.space_group_name_H-M   'P 1'
#
loop_
_entity.id
_entity.type
_entity.pdbx_description
1 polymer ?
#
loop_
_entity_poly.entity_id
_entity_poly.type
_entity_poly.pdbx_seq_one_letter_code
_entity_poly.pdbx_strand_id
1 'polypeptide(L)'
;MRRRRSSERAMAGAMPPPAVEMSLDGLRKALAKRTKAELVDALMEIAEDDRRIVRQLESRFELHVPSKELVAATRQAIVDATDFDERDANYNFSYDYAAYETVKRNFGRLIQEGHLRAAMELSLLLMSDGSYQVEMSDEGLMSEDVEKCLKIVLKALKKCDLPPKDIVQWCDAMIKKDRVGFICDDELRALKRRFGASAST
;
A
#
# COMPACT_ATOMS: atom_id res chain seq x y z
N MET A 1 74.58 -23.20 24.34
CA MET A 1 73.44 -23.67 23.54
C MET A 1 72.44 -22.53 23.34
N ARG A 2 72.00 -22.34 22.10
CA ARG A 2 71.43 -21.12 21.51
C ARG A 2 70.02 -20.79 22.00
N ARG A 3 69.80 -19.57 22.48
CA ARG A 3 68.46 -18.95 22.65
C ARG A 3 67.87 -18.64 21.27
N ARG A 4 66.71 -19.22 20.95
CA ARG A 4 65.93 -18.94 19.73
C ARG A 4 65.41 -17.50 19.78
N ARG A 5 65.73 -16.71 18.76
CA ARG A 5 65.07 -15.45 18.42
C ARG A 5 64.38 -15.61 17.06
N SER A 6 63.11 -15.22 17.03
CA SER A 6 62.43 -14.48 15.95
C SER A 6 62.18 -15.17 14.61
N SER A 7 60.91 -15.44 14.31
CA SER A 7 60.29 -15.09 13.02
C SER A 7 58.76 -15.28 13.07
N GLU A 8 58.04 -14.39 13.77
CA GLU A 8 56.62 -14.15 13.46
C GLU A 8 56.60 -13.11 12.33
N ARG A 9 56.47 -13.59 11.10
CA ARG A 9 56.08 -12.78 9.95
C ARG A 9 54.62 -12.38 10.15
N ALA A 10 54.39 -11.17 10.62
CA ALA A 10 53.11 -10.49 10.50
C ALA A 10 52.82 -10.30 9.00
N MET A 11 51.98 -11.18 8.45
CA MET A 11 51.34 -11.00 7.16
C MET A 11 50.37 -9.83 7.29
N ALA A 12 50.77 -8.68 6.75
CA ALA A 12 49.88 -7.54 6.52
C ALA A 12 48.82 -7.97 5.49
N GLY A 13 47.71 -8.52 5.97
CA GLY A 13 46.49 -8.66 5.18
C GLY A 13 46.00 -7.27 4.83
N ALA A 14 46.13 -6.88 3.57
CA ALA A 14 45.50 -5.69 3.05
C ALA A 14 43.98 -5.78 3.32
N MET A 15 43.45 -4.84 4.11
CA MET A 15 42.00 -4.67 4.20
C MET A 15 41.48 -4.40 2.79
N PRO A 16 40.37 -5.02 2.37
CA PRO A 16 39.69 -4.61 1.14
C PRO A 16 39.34 -3.12 1.27
N PRO A 17 39.47 -2.33 0.19
CA PRO A 17 39.05 -0.94 0.23
C PRO A 17 37.57 -0.87 0.65
N PRO A 18 37.17 0.11 1.48
CA PRO A 18 35.77 0.32 1.77
C PRO A 18 35.04 0.47 0.44
N ALA A 19 33.94 -0.27 0.27
CA ALA A 19 33.04 -0.08 -0.87
C ALA A 19 32.76 1.42 -0.97
N VAL A 20 33.01 2.01 -2.15
CA VAL A 20 32.72 3.43 -2.38
C VAL A 20 31.21 3.56 -2.38
N GLU A 21 30.63 3.72 -1.19
CA GLU A 21 29.25 4.15 -1.05
C GLU A 21 29.19 5.55 -1.64
N MET A 22 28.51 5.66 -2.78
CA MET A 22 28.23 6.95 -3.39
C MET A 22 27.38 7.75 -2.40
N SER A 23 27.96 8.79 -1.79
CA SER A 23 27.25 9.63 -0.85
C SER A 23 26.06 10.31 -1.54
N LEU A 24 24.97 10.54 -0.79
CA LEU A 24 23.80 11.26 -1.32
C LEU A 24 24.18 12.64 -1.89
N ASP A 25 25.21 13.29 -1.33
CA ASP A 25 25.76 14.54 -1.84
C ASP A 25 26.49 14.36 -3.19
N GLY A 26 27.21 13.26 -3.36
CA GLY A 26 27.82 12.88 -4.63
C GLY A 26 26.78 12.63 -5.72
N LEU A 27 25.73 11.88 -5.38
CA LEU A 27 24.59 11.63 -6.27
C LEU A 27 23.89 12.95 -6.64
N ARG A 28 23.58 13.80 -5.66
CA ARG A 28 22.95 15.11 -5.92
C ARG A 28 23.78 15.97 -6.88
N LYS A 29 25.10 16.03 -6.69
CA LYS A 29 26.01 16.77 -7.57
C LYS A 29 26.07 16.18 -8.98
N ALA A 30 26.00 14.85 -9.11
CA ALA A 30 25.98 14.18 -10.40
C ALA A 30 24.67 14.47 -11.16
N LEU A 31 23.52 14.37 -10.47
CA LEU A 31 22.20 14.67 -11.04
C LEU A 31 22.06 16.15 -11.43
N ALA A 32 22.62 17.07 -10.65
CA ALA A 32 22.58 18.50 -10.93
C ALA A 32 23.31 18.91 -12.22
N LYS A 33 24.17 18.04 -12.78
CA LYS A 33 24.88 18.29 -14.04
C LYS A 33 24.12 17.77 -15.27
N ARG A 34 23.03 17.03 -15.08
CA ARG A 34 22.22 16.47 -16.15
C ARG A 34 21.18 17.47 -16.62
N THR A 35 20.80 17.33 -17.88
CA THR A 35 19.68 18.07 -18.44
C THR A 35 18.36 17.56 -17.87
N LYS A 36 17.32 18.37 -17.96
CA LYS A 36 15.97 17.96 -17.54
C LYS A 36 15.49 16.71 -18.28
N ALA A 37 15.79 16.59 -19.59
CA ALA A 37 15.41 15.43 -20.39
C ALA A 37 16.08 14.15 -19.87
N GLU A 38 17.40 14.17 -19.68
CA GLU A 38 18.14 13.02 -19.14
C GLU A 38 17.64 12.59 -17.74
N LEU A 39 17.25 13.54 -16.89
CA LEU A 39 16.69 13.23 -15.58
C LEU A 39 15.28 12.61 -15.68
N VAL A 40 14.46 13.08 -16.62
CA VAL A 40 13.15 12.48 -16.87
C VAL A 40 13.32 11.07 -17.41
N ASP A 41 14.18 10.87 -18.41
CA ASP A 41 14.42 9.55 -19.01
C ASP A 41 14.95 8.55 -17.96
N ALA A 42 15.92 8.96 -17.14
CA ALA A 42 16.42 8.11 -16.05
C ALA A 42 15.34 7.78 -15.01
N LEU A 43 14.43 8.72 -14.69
CA LEU A 43 13.30 8.43 -13.80
C LEU A 43 12.31 7.46 -14.44
N MET A 44 12.08 7.56 -15.75
CA MET A 44 11.20 6.65 -16.49
C MET A 44 11.79 5.25 -16.53
N GLU A 45 13.07 5.09 -16.86
CA GLU A 45 13.77 3.78 -16.85
C GLU A 45 13.68 3.12 -15.46
N ILE A 46 13.93 3.88 -14.40
CA ILE A 46 13.82 3.37 -13.03
C ILE A 46 12.38 2.99 -12.67
N ALA A 47 11.40 3.74 -13.16
CA ALA A 47 9.98 3.50 -12.89
C ALA A 47 9.39 2.33 -13.70
N GLU A 48 9.97 2.01 -14.87
CA GLU A 48 9.61 0.82 -15.65
C GLU A 48 9.89 -0.47 -14.87
N ASP A 49 11.01 -0.50 -14.14
CA ASP A 49 11.44 -1.67 -13.37
C ASP A 49 10.81 -1.76 -11.96
N ASP A 50 10.41 -0.63 -11.35
CA ASP A 50 9.82 -0.61 -10.01
C ASP A 50 8.52 0.22 -9.93
N ARG A 51 7.39 -0.49 -9.84
CA ARG A 51 6.05 0.11 -9.68
C ARG A 51 5.88 0.95 -8.42
N ARG A 52 6.69 0.72 -7.36
CA ARG A 52 6.69 1.58 -6.17
C ARG A 52 7.13 2.99 -6.52
N ILE A 53 8.07 3.12 -7.45
CA ILE A 53 8.60 4.41 -7.91
C ILE A 53 7.54 5.14 -8.74
N VAL A 54 6.82 4.46 -9.64
CA VAL A 54 5.65 5.05 -10.34
C VAL A 54 4.67 5.67 -9.35
N ARG A 55 4.22 4.91 -8.33
CA ARG A 55 3.25 5.39 -7.34
C ARG A 55 3.78 6.56 -6.52
N GLN A 56 5.06 6.56 -6.16
CA GLN A 56 5.70 7.66 -5.46
C GLN A 56 5.75 8.93 -6.32
N LEU A 57 6.09 8.80 -7.61
CA LEU A 57 6.13 9.91 -8.54
C LEU A 57 4.72 10.49 -8.77
N GLU A 58 3.71 9.64 -9.00
CA GLU A 58 2.30 10.07 -9.13
C GLU A 58 1.83 10.83 -7.89
N SER A 59 2.14 10.33 -6.70
CA SER A 59 1.79 10.99 -5.44
C SER A 59 2.54 12.30 -5.24
N ARG A 60 3.82 12.36 -5.64
CA ARG A 60 4.67 13.54 -5.43
C ARG A 60 4.35 14.67 -6.38
N PHE A 61 3.90 14.36 -7.60
CA PHE A 61 3.60 15.33 -8.63
C PHE A 61 2.11 15.56 -8.85
N GLU A 62 1.25 14.99 -7.99
CA GLU A 62 -0.21 15.16 -8.01
C GLU A 62 -0.82 14.94 -9.41
N LEU A 63 -0.33 13.91 -10.12
CA LEU A 63 -0.75 13.67 -11.49
C LEU A 63 -2.26 13.39 -11.54
N HIS A 64 -2.96 14.20 -12.35
CA HIS A 64 -4.38 13.99 -12.59
C HIS A 64 -4.55 12.80 -13.53
N VAL A 65 -5.05 11.71 -12.97
CA VAL A 65 -5.30 10.46 -13.68
C VAL A 65 -6.79 10.45 -14.02
N PRO A 66 -7.19 10.25 -15.29
CA PRO A 66 -8.58 10.10 -15.66
C PRO A 66 -9.29 9.07 -14.80
N SER A 67 -10.57 9.27 -14.47
CA SER A 67 -11.27 8.44 -13.48
C SER A 67 -11.27 6.93 -13.79
N LYS A 68 -11.32 6.55 -15.07
CA LYS A 68 -11.22 5.13 -15.48
C LYS A 68 -9.84 4.55 -15.15
N GLU A 69 -8.78 5.31 -15.37
CA GLU A 69 -7.41 4.94 -15.02
C GLU A 69 -7.23 4.95 -13.50
N LEU A 70 -7.89 5.86 -12.77
CA LEU A 70 -7.85 5.88 -11.31
C LEU A 70 -8.49 4.61 -10.70
N VAL A 71 -9.60 4.11 -11.26
CA VAL A 71 -10.19 2.82 -10.84
C VAL A 71 -9.22 1.67 -11.07
N ALA A 72 -8.57 1.61 -12.23
CA ALA A 72 -7.59 0.57 -12.56
C ALA A 72 -6.37 0.66 -11.64
N ALA A 73 -5.83 1.86 -11.41
CA ALA A 73 -4.72 2.12 -10.51
C ALA A 73 -5.06 1.75 -9.06
N THR A 74 -6.29 2.03 -8.61
CA THR A 74 -6.75 1.64 -7.27
C THR A 74 -6.83 0.13 -7.13
N ARG A 75 -7.36 -0.57 -8.14
CA ARG A 75 -7.39 -2.04 -8.15
C ARG A 75 -5.98 -2.62 -8.07
N GLN A 76 -5.05 -2.10 -8.87
CA GLN A 76 -3.66 -2.57 -8.84
C GLN A 76 -3.01 -2.27 -7.50
N ALA A 77 -3.24 -1.10 -6.92
CA ALA A 77 -2.70 -0.77 -5.60
C ALA A 77 -3.24 -1.68 -4.49
N ILE A 78 -4.50 -2.15 -4.59
CA ILE A 78 -5.05 -3.16 -3.68
C ILE A 78 -4.28 -4.46 -3.85
N VAL A 79 -4.13 -4.95 -5.08
CA VAL A 79 -3.36 -6.18 -5.38
C VAL A 79 -1.95 -6.08 -4.81
N ASP A 80 -1.25 -4.97 -5.05
CA ASP A 80 0.11 -4.77 -4.54
C ASP A 80 0.16 -4.68 -3.00
N ALA A 81 -0.87 -4.14 -2.35
CA ALA A 81 -0.94 -4.03 -0.89
C ALA A 81 -1.21 -5.38 -0.22
N THR A 82 -2.01 -6.22 -0.86
CA THR A 82 -2.42 -7.53 -0.36
C THR A 82 -1.57 -8.67 -0.90
N ASP A 83 -0.58 -8.39 -1.75
CA ASP A 83 0.38 -9.38 -2.25
C ASP A 83 1.33 -9.79 -1.11
N PHE A 84 1.44 -11.08 -0.89
CA PHE A 84 2.37 -11.68 0.07
C PHE A 84 2.73 -13.08 -0.38
N ASP A 85 3.87 -13.58 0.09
CA ASP A 85 4.27 -14.95 -0.17
C ASP A 85 3.55 -15.91 0.77
N GLU A 86 2.65 -16.74 0.24
CA GLU A 86 1.93 -17.75 1.04
C GLU A 86 2.87 -18.73 1.74
N ARG A 87 4.12 -18.88 1.28
CA ARG A 87 5.13 -19.71 1.96
C ARG A 87 5.53 -19.13 3.32
N ASP A 88 5.32 -17.84 3.51
CA ASP A 88 5.57 -17.12 4.77
C ASP A 88 4.31 -17.02 5.64
N ALA A 89 3.21 -17.69 5.26
CA ALA A 89 1.99 -17.71 6.07
C ALA A 89 2.25 -18.28 7.47
N ASN A 90 1.57 -17.71 8.47
CA ASN A 90 1.76 -17.94 9.92
C ASN A 90 3.09 -17.40 10.47
N TYR A 91 3.75 -16.51 9.74
CA TYR A 91 4.83 -15.66 10.25
C TYR A 91 4.50 -14.19 10.01
N ASN A 92 5.22 -13.30 10.71
CA ASN A 92 5.17 -11.88 10.39
C ASN A 92 6.03 -11.61 9.14
N PHE A 93 5.36 -11.45 7.99
CA PHE A 93 5.99 -11.16 6.71
C PHE A 93 6.06 -9.66 6.42
N SER A 94 7.01 -9.27 5.57
CA SER A 94 7.08 -7.91 5.04
C SER A 94 5.96 -7.68 4.04
N TYR A 95 5.29 -6.53 4.12
CA TYR A 95 4.26 -6.11 3.18
C TYR A 95 4.45 -4.66 2.78
N ASP A 96 3.80 -4.25 1.68
CA ASP A 96 3.94 -2.90 1.12
C ASP A 96 3.01 -1.89 1.79
N TYR A 97 3.48 -1.29 2.89
CA TYR A 97 2.75 -0.20 3.57
C TYR A 97 2.42 0.99 2.65
N ALA A 98 3.30 1.31 1.70
CA ALA A 98 3.10 2.43 0.78
C ALA A 98 1.97 2.15 -0.24
N ALA A 99 1.72 0.88 -0.55
CA ALA A 99 0.57 0.46 -1.35
C ALA A 99 -0.75 0.77 -0.62
N TYR A 100 -0.86 0.48 0.69
CA TYR A 100 -2.03 0.83 1.49
C TYR A 100 -2.29 2.36 1.52
N GLU A 101 -1.26 3.18 1.71
CA GLU A 101 -1.42 4.64 1.63
C GLU A 101 -1.85 5.11 0.23
N THR A 102 -1.44 4.40 -0.83
CA THR A 102 -1.94 4.65 -2.19
C THR A 102 -3.41 4.27 -2.36
N VAL A 103 -3.85 3.13 -1.82
CA VAL A 103 -5.27 2.72 -1.83
C VAL A 103 -6.13 3.76 -1.12
N LYS A 104 -5.74 4.18 0.08
CA LYS A 104 -6.43 5.21 0.87
C LYS A 104 -6.53 6.54 0.13
N ARG A 105 -5.44 7.01 -0.49
CA ARG A 105 -5.41 8.23 -1.31
C ARG A 105 -6.37 8.11 -2.50
N ASN A 106 -6.32 6.99 -3.21
CA ASN A 106 -7.12 6.79 -4.41
C ASN A 106 -8.62 6.65 -4.08
N PHE A 107 -9.00 6.01 -2.97
CA PHE A 107 -10.38 6.06 -2.47
C PHE A 107 -10.84 7.50 -2.20
N GLY A 108 -9.99 8.31 -1.57
CA GLY A 108 -10.29 9.73 -1.36
C GLY A 108 -10.58 10.46 -2.66
N ARG A 109 -9.74 10.27 -3.68
CA ARG A 109 -9.90 10.87 -5.01
C ARG A 109 -11.16 10.39 -5.72
N LEU A 110 -11.42 9.07 -5.76
CA LEU A 110 -12.62 8.50 -6.36
C LEU A 110 -13.89 9.11 -5.76
N ILE A 111 -13.92 9.27 -4.43
CA ILE A 111 -15.08 9.87 -3.74
C ILE A 111 -15.20 11.37 -4.07
N GLN A 112 -14.09 12.11 -4.07
CA GLN A 112 -14.08 13.53 -4.42
C GLN A 112 -14.55 13.79 -5.86
N GLU A 113 -14.22 12.89 -6.78
CA GLU A 113 -14.61 12.94 -8.20
C GLU A 113 -16.03 12.38 -8.44
N GLY A 114 -16.78 12.01 -7.40
CA GLY A 114 -18.15 11.52 -7.51
C GLY A 114 -18.29 10.04 -7.88
N HIS A 115 -17.20 9.28 -7.89
CA HIS A 115 -17.14 7.85 -8.22
C HIS A 115 -17.32 6.94 -7.00
N LEU A 116 -18.26 7.28 -6.11
CA LEU A 116 -18.52 6.54 -4.86
C LEU A 116 -18.85 5.06 -5.10
N ARG A 117 -19.64 4.74 -6.13
CA ARG A 117 -19.99 3.33 -6.44
C ARG A 117 -18.75 2.50 -6.80
N ALA A 118 -17.82 3.06 -7.56
CA ALA A 118 -16.56 2.38 -7.88
C ALA A 118 -15.71 2.17 -6.61
N ALA A 119 -15.66 3.16 -5.71
CA ALA A 119 -14.98 3.02 -4.42
C ALA A 119 -15.61 1.93 -3.54
N MET A 120 -16.94 1.78 -3.55
CA MET A 120 -17.64 0.70 -2.84
C MET A 120 -17.32 -0.69 -3.41
N GLU A 121 -17.20 -0.84 -4.72
CA GLU A 121 -16.83 -2.11 -5.35
C GLU A 121 -15.38 -2.50 -5.04
N LEU A 122 -14.47 -1.53 -5.13
CA LEU A 122 -13.06 -1.75 -4.81
C LEU A 122 -12.83 -1.99 -3.32
N SER A 123 -13.64 -1.41 -2.43
CA SER A 123 -13.54 -1.71 -1.00
C SER A 123 -13.95 -3.14 -0.65
N LEU A 124 -14.84 -3.76 -1.43
CA LEU A 124 -15.17 -5.18 -1.28
C LEU A 124 -13.99 -6.07 -1.68
N LEU A 125 -13.23 -5.68 -2.71
CA LEU A 125 -11.97 -6.36 -3.07
C LEU A 125 -10.96 -6.24 -1.92
N LEU A 126 -10.73 -5.01 -1.43
CA LEU A 126 -9.83 -4.79 -0.31
C LEU A 126 -10.23 -5.57 0.95
N MET A 127 -11.52 -5.63 1.28
CA MET A 127 -12.00 -6.44 2.40
C MET A 127 -11.69 -7.92 2.22
N SER A 128 -11.95 -8.45 1.03
CA SER A 128 -11.72 -9.86 0.70
C SER A 128 -10.24 -10.22 0.83
N ASP A 129 -9.37 -9.46 0.15
CA ASP A 129 -7.96 -9.82 0.00
C ASP A 129 -7.15 -9.36 1.21
N GLY A 130 -7.48 -8.18 1.77
CA GLY A 130 -6.86 -7.66 2.98
C GLY A 130 -7.19 -8.49 4.22
N SER A 131 -8.44 -8.92 4.41
CA SER A 131 -8.77 -9.80 5.53
C SER A 131 -8.11 -11.18 5.40
N TYR A 132 -7.91 -11.68 4.17
CA TYR A 132 -7.12 -12.89 3.95
C TYR A 132 -5.65 -12.70 4.34
N GLN A 133 -5.04 -11.59 3.94
CA GLN A 133 -3.66 -11.28 4.32
C GLN A 133 -3.50 -11.19 5.85
N VAL A 134 -4.46 -10.57 6.56
CA VAL A 134 -4.49 -10.51 8.03
C VAL A 134 -4.64 -11.89 8.63
N GLU A 135 -5.53 -12.74 8.10
CA GLU A 135 -5.72 -14.13 8.55
C GLU A 135 -4.43 -14.95 8.47
N MET A 136 -3.57 -14.67 7.49
CA MET A 136 -2.31 -15.38 7.27
C MET A 136 -1.14 -14.84 8.10
N SER A 137 -1.31 -13.72 8.81
CA SER A 137 -0.31 -13.14 9.72
C SER A 137 -0.52 -13.64 11.15
N ASP A 138 0.57 -14.03 11.82
CA ASP A 138 0.51 -14.51 13.22
C ASP A 138 -0.04 -13.44 14.18
N GLU A 139 0.37 -12.19 14.01
CA GLU A 139 -0.09 -11.06 14.85
C GLU A 139 -1.25 -10.26 14.22
N GLY A 140 -1.79 -10.70 13.08
CA GLY A 140 -2.81 -9.94 12.35
C GLY A 140 -2.31 -8.56 11.94
N LEU A 141 -1.04 -8.47 11.53
CA LEU A 141 -0.45 -7.27 10.94
C LEU A 141 -1.35 -6.78 9.78
N MET A 142 -1.23 -5.51 9.37
CA MET A 142 -2.05 -4.87 8.33
C MET A 142 -3.52 -4.58 8.67
N SER A 143 -4.09 -5.16 9.74
CA SER A 143 -5.50 -4.93 10.12
C SER A 143 -5.84 -3.43 10.22
N GLU A 144 -5.01 -2.65 10.90
CA GLU A 144 -5.19 -1.20 10.98
C GLU A 144 -5.14 -0.49 9.63
N ASP A 145 -4.29 -0.93 8.71
CA ASP A 145 -4.09 -0.26 7.42
C ASP A 145 -5.22 -0.57 6.44
N VAL A 146 -5.72 -1.82 6.48
CA VAL A 146 -6.99 -2.20 5.83
C VAL A 146 -8.12 -1.32 6.37
N GLU A 147 -8.25 -1.20 7.70
CA GLU A 147 -9.30 -0.36 8.30
C GLU A 147 -9.17 1.11 7.91
N LYS A 148 -7.97 1.68 7.95
CA LYS A 148 -7.72 3.09 7.58
C LYS A 148 -8.19 3.38 6.16
N CYS A 149 -7.97 2.44 5.23
CA CYS A 149 -8.46 2.54 3.86
C CYS A 149 -10.00 2.47 3.79
N LEU A 150 -10.60 1.46 4.40
CA LEU A 150 -12.06 1.24 4.39
C LEU A 150 -12.84 2.37 5.06
N LYS A 151 -12.27 2.96 6.12
CA LYS A 151 -12.84 4.11 6.84
C LYS A 151 -13.04 5.33 5.94
N ILE A 152 -12.32 5.46 4.83
CA ILE A 152 -12.56 6.53 3.84
C ILE A 152 -13.93 6.35 3.17
N VAL A 153 -14.24 5.14 2.70
CA VAL A 153 -15.52 4.80 2.05
C VAL A 153 -16.68 4.86 3.06
N LEU A 154 -16.49 4.32 4.27
CA LEU A 154 -17.50 4.37 5.34
C LEU A 154 -17.89 5.81 5.71
N LYS A 155 -16.92 6.72 5.79
CA LYS A 155 -17.19 8.14 6.06
C LYS A 155 -18.00 8.80 4.94
N ALA A 156 -17.73 8.46 3.68
CA ALA A 156 -18.49 8.97 2.54
C ALA A 156 -19.93 8.45 2.54
N LEU A 157 -20.13 7.16 2.81
CA LEU A 157 -21.46 6.55 2.84
C LEU A 157 -22.38 7.16 3.91
N LYS A 158 -21.82 7.63 5.04
CA LYS A 158 -22.60 8.32 6.09
C LYS A 158 -23.25 9.62 5.64
N LYS A 159 -22.78 10.21 4.52
CA LYS A 159 -23.19 11.51 3.99
C LYS A 159 -23.73 11.44 2.55
N CYS A 160 -23.88 10.25 1.98
CA CYS A 160 -24.31 10.09 0.60
C CYS A 160 -25.84 9.99 0.48
N ASP A 161 -26.33 10.25 -0.73
CA ASP A 161 -27.75 10.15 -1.09
C ASP A 161 -28.07 8.84 -1.83
N LEU A 162 -27.24 7.80 -1.67
CA LEU A 162 -27.53 6.49 -2.24
C LEU A 162 -28.75 5.85 -1.57
N PRO A 163 -29.50 5.00 -2.29
CA PRO A 163 -30.63 4.28 -1.70
C PRO A 163 -30.20 3.51 -0.44
N PRO A 164 -30.94 3.62 0.69
CA PRO A 164 -30.59 2.91 1.93
C PRO A 164 -30.39 1.40 1.73
N LYS A 165 -31.16 0.79 0.84
CA LYS A 165 -31.05 -0.62 0.45
C LYS A 165 -29.68 -0.97 -0.14
N ASP A 166 -29.13 -0.13 -1.01
CA ASP A 166 -27.82 -0.34 -1.63
C ASP A 166 -26.71 -0.34 -0.55
N ILE A 167 -26.80 0.58 0.41
CA ILE A 167 -25.84 0.68 1.52
C ILE A 167 -25.92 -0.54 2.43
N VAL A 168 -27.14 -0.99 2.77
CA VAL A 168 -27.35 -2.19 3.59
C VAL A 168 -26.81 -3.44 2.89
N GLN A 169 -27.08 -3.60 1.59
CA GLN A 169 -26.53 -4.73 0.80
C GLN A 169 -25.01 -4.70 0.73
N TRP A 170 -24.42 -3.51 0.58
CA TRP A 170 -22.96 -3.36 0.62
C TRP A 170 -22.38 -3.72 2.00
N CYS A 171 -23.00 -3.28 3.10
CA CYS A 171 -22.57 -3.69 4.44
C CYS A 171 -22.62 -5.21 4.63
N ASP A 172 -23.68 -5.87 4.14
CA ASP A 172 -23.80 -7.33 4.20
C ASP A 172 -22.70 -8.02 3.39
N ALA A 173 -22.38 -7.50 2.21
CA ALA A 173 -21.32 -8.02 1.38
C ALA A 173 -19.93 -7.82 2.03
N MET A 174 -19.69 -6.68 2.69
CA MET A 174 -18.45 -6.42 3.44
C MET A 174 -18.30 -7.40 4.60
N ILE A 175 -19.32 -7.54 5.45
CA ILE A 175 -19.30 -8.46 6.60
C ILE A 175 -19.08 -9.90 6.14
N LYS A 176 -19.73 -10.32 5.04
CA LYS A 176 -19.56 -11.65 4.47
C LYS A 176 -18.14 -11.92 3.93
N LYS A 177 -17.45 -10.87 3.47
CA LYS A 177 -16.11 -10.97 2.89
C LYS A 177 -14.99 -10.86 3.92
N ASP A 178 -15.29 -10.35 5.11
CA ASP A 178 -14.32 -10.30 6.19
C ASP A 178 -14.05 -11.72 6.71
N ARG A 179 -12.83 -12.21 6.48
CA ARG A 179 -12.40 -13.55 6.89
C ARG A 179 -12.02 -13.63 8.36
N VAL A 180 -11.61 -12.51 8.97
CA VAL A 180 -11.18 -12.45 10.37
C VAL A 180 -12.30 -11.96 11.30
N GLY A 181 -13.33 -11.33 10.73
CA GLY A 181 -14.61 -11.04 11.38
C GLY A 181 -14.61 -9.83 12.30
N PHE A 182 -13.54 -9.03 12.31
CA PHE A 182 -13.42 -7.84 13.15
C PHE A 182 -13.09 -6.55 12.37
N ILE A 183 -12.77 -6.62 11.07
CA ILE A 183 -12.33 -5.44 10.32
C ILE A 183 -13.51 -4.50 10.10
N CYS A 184 -13.48 -3.33 10.74
CA CYS A 184 -14.57 -2.34 10.71
C CYS A 184 -15.96 -2.91 11.11
N ASP A 185 -16.02 -4.00 11.89
CA ASP A 185 -17.30 -4.69 12.18
C ASP A 185 -18.31 -3.75 12.84
N ASP A 186 -17.87 -3.00 13.85
CA ASP A 186 -18.71 -2.03 14.56
C ASP A 186 -19.24 -0.93 13.64
N GLU A 187 -18.37 -0.34 12.80
CA GLU A 187 -18.78 0.69 11.85
C GLU A 187 -19.76 0.17 10.80
N LEU A 188 -19.53 -1.04 10.28
CA LEU A 188 -20.39 -1.69 9.29
C LEU A 188 -21.77 -1.99 9.87
N ARG A 189 -21.82 -2.58 11.09
CA ARG A 189 -23.08 -2.85 11.79
C ARG A 189 -23.81 -1.56 12.13
N ALA A 190 -23.11 -0.53 12.60
CA ALA A 190 -23.72 0.77 12.90
C ALA A 190 -24.31 1.42 11.64
N LEU A 191 -23.58 1.38 10.51
CA LEU A 191 -24.06 1.90 9.24
C LEU A 191 -25.29 1.13 8.75
N LYS A 192 -25.23 -0.22 8.81
CA LYS A 192 -26.36 -1.09 8.45
C LYS A 192 -27.60 -0.79 9.27
N ARG A 193 -27.49 -0.65 10.60
CA ARG A 193 -28.63 -0.31 11.48
C ARG A 193 -29.26 1.03 11.10
N ARG A 194 -28.42 2.05 10.87
CA ARG A 194 -28.87 3.40 10.50
C ARG A 194 -29.72 3.38 9.23
N PHE A 195 -29.26 2.69 8.18
CA PHE A 195 -29.96 2.67 6.88
C PHE A 195 -31.02 1.57 6.77
N GLY A 196 -30.93 0.49 7.54
CA GLY A 196 -31.92 -0.59 7.59
C GLY A 196 -33.26 -0.14 8.21
N ALA A 197 -33.22 0.77 9.19
CA ALA A 197 -34.43 1.39 9.74
C ALA A 197 -35.16 2.23 8.67
N SER A 198 -34.42 2.90 7.78
CA SER A 198 -34.97 3.74 6.72
C SER A 198 -35.48 2.97 5.50
N ALA A 199 -35.07 1.71 5.30
CA ALA A 199 -35.48 0.88 4.17
C ALA A 199 -36.79 0.11 4.39
N SER A 200 -37.29 0.06 5.64
CA SER A 200 -38.53 -0.63 6.03
C SER A 200 -39.76 0.29 6.08
N THR A 201 -39.61 1.55 5.64
CA THR A 201 -40.68 2.56 5.56
C THR A 201 -40.95 2.88 4.10
#